data_AF-A0A814IXL0-F1
#
_entry.id   AF-A0A814IXL0-F1
#
_cell.length_a   1.000
_cell.length_b   1.000
_cell.length_c   1.000
_cell.angle_alpha   90.00
_cell.angle_beta   90.00
_cell.angle_gamma   90.00
#
_symmetry.space_group_name_H-M   'P 1'
#
loop_
_entity.id
_entity.type
_entity.pdbx_description
1 polymer ?
#
loop_
_entity_poly.entity_id
_entity_poly.type
_entity_poly.pdbx_seq_one_letter_code
_entity_poly.pdbx_strand_id
1 'polypeptide(L)'
;MSEWFSGNTINGILNLWETPNHHSKCQQNPLNILNYHVQEWGTRALEVVELIFNSDSSIGIFTEVGELWKDFTIPHFKSFYQKGTNSKGGVVVAVGKHLKATHIDTNIENTVIVDIEGLTEQIRIIGIYWPQCQLRNLEGLTSFITEKNYPSGRL
;
A
#
# COMPACT_ATOMS: atom_id res chain seq x y z
N MET A 1 -3.90 -18.51 8.35
CA MET A 1 -3.78 -19.78 9.12
C MET A 1 -3.60 -20.91 8.13
N SER A 2 -2.58 -21.75 8.31
CA SER A 2 -2.31 -22.91 7.45
C SER A 2 -3.33 -24.01 7.71
N GLU A 3 -4.38 -24.09 6.91
CA GLU A 3 -5.28 -25.26 6.91
C GLU A 3 -4.56 -26.42 6.23
N TRP A 4 -4.16 -27.40 7.02
CA TRP A 4 -3.70 -28.68 6.52
C TRP A 4 -4.93 -29.52 6.15
N PHE A 5 -5.14 -29.77 4.86
CA PHE A 5 -6.16 -30.70 4.41
C PHE A 5 -5.65 -32.13 4.56
N SER A 6 -6.33 -32.93 5.37
CA SER A 6 -6.13 -34.38 5.44
C SER A 6 -7.33 -35.09 4.82
N GLY A 7 -7.07 -36.15 4.05
CA GLY A 7 -8.09 -36.91 3.35
C GLY A 7 -7.69 -38.37 3.23
N ASN A 8 -8.70 -39.24 3.21
CA ASN A 8 -8.49 -40.70 3.18
C ASN A 8 -8.01 -41.21 1.82
N THR A 9 -8.06 -40.36 0.78
CA THR A 9 -7.54 -40.65 -0.56
C THR A 9 -6.96 -39.38 -1.19
N ILE A 10 -5.98 -39.54 -2.06
CA ILE A 10 -5.37 -38.44 -2.84
C ILE A 10 -6.43 -37.73 -3.69
N ASN A 11 -7.36 -38.47 -4.32
CA ASN A 11 -8.45 -37.87 -5.09
C ASN A 11 -9.40 -37.02 -4.23
N GLY A 12 -9.60 -37.38 -2.96
CA GLY A 12 -10.39 -36.55 -2.04
C GLY A 12 -9.72 -35.21 -1.75
N ILE A 13 -8.39 -35.20 -1.61
CA ILE A 13 -7.62 -33.97 -1.40
C ILE A 13 -7.57 -33.12 -2.68
N LEU A 14 -7.37 -33.76 -3.84
CA LEU A 14 -7.35 -33.08 -5.14
C LEU A 14 -8.72 -32.46 -5.47
N ASN A 15 -9.81 -33.17 -5.22
CA ASN A 15 -11.15 -32.62 -5.40
C ASN A 15 -11.39 -31.40 -4.50
N LEU A 16 -10.92 -31.42 -3.25
CA LEU A 16 -11.01 -30.27 -2.34
C LEU A 16 -10.19 -29.06 -2.84
N TRP A 17 -9.01 -29.30 -3.42
CA TRP A 17 -8.20 -28.27 -4.08
C TRP A 17 -8.85 -27.71 -5.34
N GLU A 18 -9.53 -28.57 -6.11
CA GLU A 18 -10.16 -28.21 -7.38
C GLU A 18 -11.56 -27.62 -7.22
N THR A 19 -12.27 -27.88 -6.12
CA THR A 19 -13.49 -27.14 -5.79
C THR A 19 -13.11 -25.71 -5.42
N PRO A 20 -13.43 -24.72 -6.28
CA PRO A 20 -13.25 -23.35 -5.90
C PRO A 20 -14.25 -23.09 -4.77
N ASN A 21 -13.75 -22.84 -3.56
CA ASN A 21 -14.55 -22.18 -2.54
C ASN A 21 -15.23 -20.99 -3.21
N HIS A 22 -16.54 -20.86 -3.04
CA HIS A 22 -17.35 -19.76 -3.57
C HIS A 22 -16.85 -18.41 -3.01
N HIS A 23 -15.76 -17.90 -3.55
CA HIS A 23 -15.32 -16.54 -3.38
C HIS A 23 -16.16 -15.71 -4.34
N SER A 24 -17.13 -15.00 -3.77
CA SER A 24 -17.89 -13.90 -4.36
C SER A 24 -17.04 -13.19 -5.42
N LYS A 25 -17.48 -13.20 -6.69
CA LYS A 25 -16.78 -12.65 -7.88
C LYS A 25 -15.68 -11.65 -7.51
N CYS A 26 -14.50 -12.17 -7.20
CA CYS A 26 -13.40 -11.38 -6.71
C CYS A 26 -12.79 -10.67 -7.91
N GLN A 27 -12.42 -9.40 -7.74
CA GLN A 27 -11.71 -8.65 -8.76
C GLN A 27 -10.40 -9.39 -9.05
N GLN A 28 -10.31 -10.10 -10.19
CA GLN A 28 -9.21 -11.00 -10.54
C GLN A 28 -7.93 -10.26 -11.00
N ASN A 29 -7.91 -8.93 -10.93
CA ASN A 29 -6.74 -8.16 -11.36
C ASN A 29 -5.71 -8.16 -10.23
N PRO A 30 -4.45 -8.50 -10.51
CA PRO A 30 -3.39 -8.43 -9.52
C PRO A 30 -3.23 -6.99 -9.01
N LEU A 31 -3.06 -6.84 -7.70
CA LEU A 31 -2.76 -5.55 -7.10
C LEU A 31 -1.27 -5.24 -7.29
N ASN A 32 -0.94 -4.46 -8.31
CA ASN A 32 0.43 -4.07 -8.59
C ASN A 32 0.85 -2.90 -7.69
N ILE A 33 1.94 -3.08 -6.95
CA ILE A 33 2.50 -2.07 -6.04
C ILE A 33 3.87 -1.64 -6.54
N LEU A 34 4.02 -0.34 -6.82
CA LEU A 34 5.29 0.30 -7.16
C LEU A 34 5.88 0.96 -5.90
N ASN A 35 7.11 0.62 -5.56
CA ASN A 35 7.88 1.37 -4.55
C ASN A 35 9.07 2.03 -5.25
N TYR A 36 9.17 3.35 -5.14
CA TYR A 36 10.15 4.12 -5.89
C TYR A 36 10.71 5.29 -5.09
N HIS A 37 12.03 5.42 -5.14
CA HIS A 37 12.77 6.48 -4.47
C HIS A 37 13.03 7.63 -5.45
N VAL A 38 12.31 8.73 -5.28
CA VAL A 38 12.23 9.78 -6.30
C VAL A 38 13.49 10.62 -6.35
N GLN A 39 14.09 10.98 -5.21
CA GLN A 39 15.20 11.94 -5.14
C GLN A 39 14.79 13.32 -5.70
N GLU A 40 13.78 13.93 -5.07
CA GLU A 40 13.14 15.21 -5.39
C GLU A 40 12.17 15.16 -6.58
N TRP A 41 10.88 15.40 -6.29
CA TRP A 41 9.81 15.32 -7.29
C TRP A 41 9.93 16.34 -8.43
N GLY A 42 10.42 17.54 -8.13
CA GLY A 42 10.43 18.66 -9.09
C GLY A 42 11.17 18.34 -10.40
N THR A 43 12.22 17.52 -10.35
CA THR A 43 13.02 17.14 -11.52
C THR A 43 12.54 15.87 -12.21
N ARG A 44 11.71 15.04 -11.55
CA ARG A 44 11.40 13.66 -11.99
C ARG A 44 9.92 13.33 -12.05
N ALA A 45 9.05 14.32 -11.86
CA ALA A 45 7.60 14.13 -11.87
C ALA A 45 7.09 13.36 -13.10
N LEU A 46 7.56 13.73 -14.30
CA LEU A 46 7.13 13.07 -15.55
C LEU A 46 7.61 11.63 -15.64
N GLU A 47 8.86 11.36 -15.25
CA GLU A 47 9.43 10.00 -15.21
C GLU A 47 8.61 9.11 -14.28
N VAL A 48 8.25 9.60 -13.09
CA VAL A 48 7.48 8.80 -12.14
C VAL A 48 6.06 8.54 -12.64
N VAL A 49 5.42 9.52 -13.27
CA VAL A 49 4.09 9.34 -13.87
C VAL A 49 4.13 8.31 -14.99
N GLU A 50 5.11 8.40 -15.88
CA GLU A 50 5.32 7.42 -16.95
C GLU A 50 5.58 6.03 -16.39
N LEU A 51 6.41 5.93 -15.34
CA LEU A 51 6.70 4.68 -14.65
C LEU A 51 5.41 4.04 -14.10
N ILE A 52 4.56 4.80 -13.40
CA ILE A 52 3.29 4.31 -12.86
C ILE A 52 2.40 3.69 -13.94
N PHE A 53 2.30 4.34 -15.11
CA PHE A 53 1.47 3.86 -16.21
C PHE A 53 2.08 2.64 -16.90
N ASN A 54 3.41 2.65 -17.13
CA ASN A 54 4.10 1.54 -17.76
C ASN A 54 4.14 0.27 -16.89
N SER A 55 4.12 0.43 -15.56
CA SER A 55 4.07 -0.68 -14.62
C SER A 55 2.65 -1.11 -14.25
N ASP A 56 1.62 -0.53 -14.87
CA ASP A 56 0.19 -0.76 -14.57
C ASP A 56 -0.09 -0.85 -13.06
N SER A 57 0.49 0.10 -12.31
CA SER A 57 0.51 0.02 -10.85
C SER A 57 -0.76 0.58 -10.24
N SER A 58 -1.43 -0.20 -9.40
CA SER A 58 -2.62 0.25 -8.67
C SER A 58 -2.26 1.11 -7.47
N ILE A 59 -1.07 0.92 -6.90
CA ILE A 59 -0.56 1.64 -5.74
C ILE A 59 0.89 2.04 -6.00
N GLY A 60 1.24 3.29 -5.69
CA GLY A 60 2.60 3.82 -5.73
C GLY A 60 3.04 4.33 -4.37
N ILE A 61 4.22 3.94 -3.90
CA ILE A 61 4.86 4.43 -2.68
C ILE A 61 6.11 5.19 -3.12
N PHE A 62 6.12 6.50 -2.88
CA PHE A 62 7.19 7.40 -3.31
C PHE A 62 7.87 8.01 -2.10
N THR A 63 9.20 7.88 -2.04
CA THR A 63 10.02 8.48 -0.99
C THR A 63 10.93 9.55 -1.56
N GLU A 64 11.39 10.47 -0.72
CA GLU A 64 12.17 11.66 -1.13
C GLU A 64 11.45 12.52 -2.18
N VAL A 65 10.15 12.74 -1.99
CA VAL A 65 9.38 13.59 -2.92
C VAL A 65 9.69 15.08 -2.77
N GLY A 66 10.26 15.49 -1.63
CA GLY A 66 10.52 16.90 -1.31
C GLY A 66 9.25 17.72 -1.03
N GLU A 67 9.43 19.03 -0.88
CA GLU A 67 8.32 19.96 -0.57
C GLU A 67 7.46 20.32 -1.77
N LEU A 68 8.02 20.27 -2.98
CA LEU A 68 7.36 20.63 -4.24
C LEU A 68 6.25 19.64 -4.65
N TRP A 69 6.09 18.54 -3.92
CA TRP A 69 5.04 17.57 -4.16
C TRP A 69 3.62 18.19 -4.12
N LYS A 70 3.39 19.18 -3.24
CA LYS A 70 2.04 19.70 -2.95
C LYS A 70 1.33 20.29 -4.17
N ASP A 71 2.07 20.72 -5.17
CA ASP A 71 1.52 21.36 -6.37
C ASP A 71 1.21 20.35 -7.49
N PHE A 72 1.50 19.05 -7.27
CA PHE A 72 1.37 18.02 -8.28
C PHE A 72 0.20 17.05 -8.00
N THR A 73 -0.50 16.67 -9.06
CA THR A 73 -1.56 15.65 -8.99
C THR A 73 -1.28 14.55 -10.02
N ILE A 74 -1.26 13.29 -9.58
CA ILE A 74 -1.16 12.14 -10.50
C ILE A 74 -2.56 11.85 -11.06
N PRO A 75 -2.77 11.90 -12.38
CA PRO A 75 -4.07 11.58 -12.99
C PRO A 75 -4.52 10.16 -12.63
N HIS A 76 -5.81 9.98 -12.33
CA HIS A 76 -6.40 8.69 -11.92
C HIS A 76 -5.95 8.12 -10.57
N PHE A 77 -5.13 8.83 -9.81
CA PHE A 77 -4.75 8.46 -8.44
C PHE A 77 -5.29 9.46 -7.41
N LYS A 78 -5.48 8.96 -6.20
CA LYS A 78 -5.63 9.75 -4.97
C LYS A 78 -4.29 9.65 -4.23
N SER A 79 -3.70 10.78 -3.89
CA SER A 79 -2.40 10.82 -3.21
C SER A 79 -2.54 11.23 -1.76
N PHE A 80 -1.78 10.57 -0.89
CA PHE A 80 -1.68 10.85 0.54
C PHE A 80 -0.23 11.22 0.82
N TYR A 81 0.00 12.38 1.42
CA TYR A 81 1.33 12.96 1.56
C TYR A 81 1.66 13.27 3.02
N GLN A 82 2.85 12.87 3.45
CA GLN A 82 3.45 13.31 4.70
C GLN A 82 4.72 14.10 4.38
N LYS A 83 4.81 15.31 4.94
CA LYS A 83 6.00 16.15 4.81
C LYS A 83 7.21 15.48 5.46
N GLY A 84 8.36 15.62 4.79
CA GLY A 84 9.64 15.15 5.29
C GLY A 84 10.17 15.93 6.49
N THR A 85 11.06 15.32 7.27
CA THR A 85 11.82 16.01 8.33
C THR A 85 12.89 16.96 7.79
N ASN A 86 13.20 16.89 6.50
CA ASN A 86 14.09 17.80 5.78
C ASN A 86 13.48 18.18 4.42
N SER A 87 14.09 19.13 3.71
CA SER A 87 13.58 19.68 2.43
C SER A 87 13.50 18.66 1.29
N LYS A 88 14.30 17.59 1.34
CA LYS A 88 14.36 16.53 0.33
C LYS A 88 13.46 15.34 0.66
N GLY A 89 13.07 15.22 1.92
CA GLY A 89 12.29 14.09 2.41
C GLY A 89 10.82 14.17 2.04
N GLY A 90 10.05 13.29 2.67
CA GLY A 90 8.62 13.18 2.47
C GLY A 90 8.25 11.85 1.83
N VAL A 91 7.00 11.46 2.08
CA VAL A 91 6.44 10.21 1.58
C VAL A 91 5.11 10.51 0.93
N VAL A 92 4.87 9.84 -0.19
CA VAL A 92 3.56 9.80 -0.82
C VAL A 92 3.14 8.36 -0.99
N VAL A 93 1.88 8.09 -0.67
CA VAL A 93 1.18 6.90 -1.14
C VAL A 93 0.14 7.35 -2.15
N ALA A 94 0.29 6.95 -3.41
CA ALA A 94 -0.68 7.16 -4.48
C ALA A 94 -1.50 5.89 -4.66
N VAL A 95 -2.82 6.00 -4.64
CA VAL A 95 -3.74 4.87 -4.82
C VAL A 95 -4.65 5.15 -6.00
N GLY A 96 -4.76 4.20 -6.94
CA GLY A 96 -5.64 4.32 -8.09
C GLY A 96 -7.09 4.56 -7.65
N LYS A 97 -7.80 5.49 -8.30
CA LYS A 97 -9.18 5.88 -7.96
C LYS A 97 -10.21 4.75 -8.11
N HIS A 98 -9.82 3.65 -8.73
CA HIS A 98 -10.62 2.43 -8.81
C HIS A 98 -10.63 1.63 -7.49
N LEU A 99 -9.74 1.95 -6.55
CA LEU A 99 -9.69 1.41 -5.19
C LEU A 99 -10.25 2.43 -4.19
N LYS A 100 -10.90 1.93 -3.14
CA LYS A 100 -11.32 2.78 -2.01
C LYS A 100 -10.16 2.88 -1.03
N ALA A 101 -9.78 4.10 -0.66
CA ALA A 101 -8.61 4.36 0.18
C ALA A 101 -8.90 5.40 1.28
N THR A 102 -8.55 5.03 2.51
CA THR A 102 -8.76 5.81 3.74
C THR A 102 -7.42 6.11 4.40
N HIS A 103 -7.12 7.39 4.63
CA HIS A 103 -5.92 7.80 5.36
C HIS A 103 -6.07 7.49 6.85
N ILE A 104 -5.01 7.00 7.48
CA ILE A 104 -4.94 6.87 8.93
C ILE A 104 -3.96 7.91 9.46
N ASP A 105 -4.47 8.79 10.30
CA ASP A 105 -3.65 9.82 10.93
C ASP A 105 -2.62 9.20 11.88
N THR A 106 -1.40 9.70 11.80
CA THR A 106 -0.29 9.25 12.63
C THR A 106 0.63 10.41 12.95
N ASN A 107 1.22 10.38 14.14
CA ASN A 107 2.24 11.35 14.57
C ASN A 107 3.66 10.89 14.20
N ILE A 108 3.80 9.77 13.49
CA ILE A 108 5.10 9.26 13.04
C ILE A 108 5.53 10.09 11.84
N GLU A 109 6.57 10.91 12.02
CA GLU A 109 7.19 11.71 10.95
C GLU A 109 7.59 10.82 9.79
N ASN A 110 7.68 11.32 8.55
CA ASN A 110 8.10 10.52 7.38
C ASN A 110 7.30 9.22 7.16
N THR A 111 6.02 9.18 7.55
CA THR A 111 5.15 8.01 7.40
C THR A 111 3.77 8.41 6.87
N VAL A 112 3.26 7.63 5.92
CA VAL A 112 1.89 7.69 5.42
C VAL A 112 1.26 6.32 5.61
N ILE A 113 0.05 6.28 6.18
CA ILE A 113 -0.69 5.04 6.41
C ILE A 113 -2.03 5.13 5.69
N VAL A 114 -2.32 4.13 4.86
CA VAL A 114 -3.55 4.07 4.05
C VAL A 114 -4.15 2.67 4.15
N ASP A 115 -5.43 2.61 4.53
CA ASP A 115 -6.23 1.40 4.39
C ASP A 115 -6.88 1.35 3.01
N ILE A 116 -6.73 0.20 2.35
CA ILE A 116 -7.31 -0.12 1.06
C ILE A 116 -8.49 -1.05 1.27
N GLU A 117 -9.64 -0.62 0.78
CA GLU A 117 -10.92 -1.31 0.88
C GLU A 117 -11.42 -1.69 -0.52
N GLY A 118 -12.34 -2.68 -0.58
CA GLY A 118 -12.93 -3.15 -1.84
C GLY A 118 -12.18 -4.34 -2.48
N LEU A 119 -11.19 -4.88 -1.78
CA LEU A 119 -10.54 -6.15 -2.09
C LEU A 119 -11.17 -7.29 -1.28
N THR A 120 -10.82 -8.55 -1.58
CA THR A 120 -11.25 -9.70 -0.75
C THR A 120 -10.74 -9.61 0.68
N GLU A 121 -9.57 -9.00 0.86
CA GLU A 121 -8.95 -8.77 2.15
C GLU A 121 -8.61 -7.29 2.28
N GLN A 122 -8.82 -6.72 3.46
CA GLN A 122 -8.40 -5.35 3.73
C GLN A 122 -6.88 -5.30 3.77
N ILE A 123 -6.28 -4.39 3.00
CA ILE A 123 -4.82 -4.23 2.95
C ILE A 123 -4.46 -2.87 3.53
N ARG A 124 -3.50 -2.84 4.45
CA ARG A 124 -2.90 -1.60 4.95
C ARG A 124 -1.55 -1.35 4.29
N ILE A 125 -1.40 -0.18 3.69
CA ILE A 125 -0.13 0.28 3.11
C ILE A 125 0.50 1.29 4.05
N ILE A 126 1.75 1.03 4.42
CA ILE A 126 2.56 1.92 5.27
C ILE A 126 3.75 2.39 4.43
N GLY A 127 3.67 3.60 3.89
CA GLY A 127 4.78 4.26 3.21
C GLY A 127 5.72 4.88 4.24
N ILE A 128 7.01 4.59 4.16
CA ILE A 128 8.00 5.10 5.11
C ILE A 128 9.23 5.59 4.35
N TYR A 129 9.67 6.82 4.66
CA TYR A 129 10.98 7.31 4.29
C TYR A 129 11.88 7.34 5.52
N TRP A 130 13.16 6.99 5.34
CA TRP A 130 14.14 6.93 6.40
C TRP A 130 15.44 7.64 6.00
N PRO A 131 15.68 8.87 6.49
CA PRO A 131 16.95 9.55 6.25
C PRO A 131 18.11 8.82 6.91
N GLN A 132 19.23 8.71 6.21
CA GLN A 132 20.39 7.90 6.62
C GLN A 132 21.02 8.30 7.97
N CYS A 133 20.76 9.52 8.45
CA CYS A 133 21.30 10.06 9.71
C CYS A 133 20.30 10.04 10.89
N GLN A 134 19.11 9.45 10.74
CA GLN A 134 18.12 9.39 11.82
C GLN A 134 18.07 8.01 12.47
N LEU A 135 18.24 7.96 13.79
CA LEU A 135 17.84 6.83 14.62
C LEU A 135 16.32 6.90 14.81
N ARG A 136 15.63 5.77 14.71
CA ARG A 136 14.18 5.72 14.92
C ARG A 136 13.81 4.50 15.74
N ASN A 137 12.68 4.63 16.42
CA ASN A 137 12.03 3.54 17.11
C ASN A 137 10.85 3.04 16.24
N LEU A 138 10.87 1.77 15.85
CA LEU A 138 9.79 1.12 15.09
C LEU A 138 8.61 0.69 15.98
N GLU A 139 8.72 0.76 17.30
CA GLU A 139 7.65 0.39 18.24
C GLU A 139 6.35 1.17 17.98
N GLY A 140 6.46 2.42 17.50
CA GLY A 140 5.30 3.22 17.12
C GLY A 140 4.49 2.65 15.95
N LEU A 141 5.10 1.82 15.09
CA LEU A 141 4.43 1.18 13.96
C LEU A 141 3.72 -0.12 14.35
N THR A 142 4.10 -0.73 15.47
CA THR A 142 3.55 -2.03 15.91
C THR A 142 2.04 -1.98 16.06
N SER A 143 1.49 -0.86 16.52
CA SER A 143 0.03 -0.65 16.61
C SER A 143 -0.65 -0.71 15.24
N PHE A 144 0.01 -0.31 14.16
CA PHE A 144 -0.57 -0.30 12.82
C PHE A 144 -0.40 -1.64 12.10
N ILE A 145 0.59 -2.44 12.49
CA ILE A 145 0.90 -3.75 11.90
C ILE A 145 0.08 -4.87 12.57
N THR A 146 -0.18 -4.76 13.87
CA THR A 146 -0.88 -5.83 14.62
C THR A 146 -2.39 -5.77 14.40
N GLU A 147 -3.00 -6.96 14.22
CA GLU A 147 -4.41 -7.16 13.81
C GLU A 147 -5.46 -6.40 14.65
N LYS A 148 -5.12 -5.98 15.88
CA LYS A 148 -6.04 -5.32 16.82
C LYS A 148 -6.58 -3.97 16.35
N ASN A 149 -6.01 -3.38 15.30
CA ASN A 149 -6.44 -2.09 14.73
C ASN A 149 -7.02 -2.21 13.31
N TYR A 150 -7.38 -3.41 12.86
CA TYR A 150 -8.41 -3.49 11.83
C TYR A 150 -9.75 -3.21 12.50
N PRO A 151 -10.57 -2.27 12.01
CA PRO A 151 -11.94 -2.14 12.49
C PRO A 151 -12.65 -3.46 12.22
N SER A 152 -12.75 -4.30 13.24
CA SER A 152 -13.50 -5.54 13.20
C SER A 152 -14.97 -5.18 13.10
N GLY A 153 -15.50 -5.17 11.88
CA GLY A 153 -16.94 -5.08 11.65
C GLY A 153 -17.33 -4.34 10.39
N ARG A 154 -17.56 -5.11 9.32
CA ARG A 154 -18.82 -5.16 8.54
C ARG A 154 -18.64 -6.14 7.38
N LEU A 155 -18.78 -7.43 7.69
CA LEU A 155 -19.51 -8.34 6.80
C LEU A 155 -20.99 -8.24 7.16
#